data_AF-A0A950F1D7-F1
#
_entry.id   AF-A0A950F1D7-F1
#
_cell.length_a   1.000
_cell.length_b   1.000
_cell.length_c   1.000
_cell.angle_alpha   90.00
_cell.angle_beta   90.00
_cell.angle_gamma   90.00
#
_symmetry.space_group_name_H-M   'P 1'
#
loop_
_entity.id
_entity.type
_entity.pdbx_description
1 polymer ?
#
loop_
_entity_poly.entity_id
_entity_poly.type
_entity_poly.pdbx_seq_one_letter_code
_entity_poly.pdbx_strand_id
1 'polypeptide(L)'
;MTGMRHNGRPSSPDRVEIEDTIVVERNESDPAGQGEQEYEVVGIVEDADSALRYAVCYCEVEDEFIVTDDAGALLRDEQLAQNILEDFLEQSAGSVDEET
;
A
#
# COMPACT_ATOMS: atom_id res chain seq x y z
N MET A 1 -35.77 4.93 21.17
CA MET A 1 -34.96 5.36 20.01
C MET A 1 -33.58 4.77 20.20
N THR A 2 -33.23 3.79 19.38
CA THR A 2 -31.93 3.11 19.37
C THR A 2 -30.97 3.91 18.50
N GLY A 3 -29.75 4.15 18.95
CA GLY A 3 -28.76 4.90 18.17
C GLY A 3 -27.33 4.62 18.62
N MET A 4 -26.74 3.61 17.96
CA MET A 4 -25.30 3.43 17.67
C MET A 4 -24.34 3.23 18.85
N ARG A 5 -23.92 1.97 19.01
CA ARG A 5 -22.69 1.59 19.71
C ARG A 5 -21.51 1.88 18.78
N HIS A 6 -20.51 2.57 19.30
CA HIS A 6 -19.30 2.90 18.58
C HIS A 6 -18.42 1.65 18.58
N ASN A 7 -18.46 0.86 17.52
CA ASN A 7 -17.36 -0.06 17.20
C ASN A 7 -16.21 0.79 16.63
N GLY A 8 -14.96 0.39 16.91
CA GLY A 8 -13.72 1.14 16.70
C GLY A 8 -13.74 2.10 15.51
N ARG A 9 -13.34 3.34 15.77
CA ARG A 9 -13.18 4.40 14.77
C ARG A 9 -12.52 3.81 13.52
N PRO A 10 -13.11 3.86 12.32
CA PRO A 10 -12.28 4.12 11.16
C PRO A 10 -11.87 5.58 11.34
N SER A 11 -10.71 5.80 11.99
CA SER A 11 -9.93 6.95 11.59
C SER A 11 -9.70 6.70 10.11
N SER A 12 -10.43 7.37 9.22
CA SER A 12 -9.95 7.48 7.84
C SER A 12 -8.66 8.25 8.03
N PRO A 13 -7.46 7.64 7.97
CA PRO A 13 -6.30 8.49 7.98
C PRO A 13 -6.44 9.28 6.67
N ASP A 14 -6.31 10.60 6.75
CA ASP A 14 -6.32 11.49 5.58
C ASP A 14 -5.22 11.09 4.57
N ARG A 15 -4.32 10.20 5.01
CA ARG A 15 -3.14 9.67 4.33
C ARG A 15 -2.87 8.23 4.74
N VAL A 16 -2.36 7.41 3.84
CA VAL A 16 -1.91 6.04 4.16
C VAL A 16 -0.73 6.07 5.15
N GLU A 17 -0.75 5.18 6.14
CA GLU A 17 0.30 5.00 7.13
C GLU A 17 0.90 3.58 7.05
N ILE A 18 2.10 3.38 7.59
CA ILE A 18 2.71 2.04 7.71
C ILE A 18 1.85 1.23 8.71
N GLU A 19 1.73 -0.08 8.48
CA GLU A 19 0.83 -0.99 9.22
C GLU A 19 -0.67 -0.78 8.94
N ASP A 20 -1.01 0.11 7.99
CA ASP A 20 -2.40 0.26 7.51
C ASP A 20 -2.76 -0.86 6.53
N THR A 21 -4.04 -1.20 6.43
CA THR A 21 -4.54 -2.24 5.52
C THR A 21 -5.46 -1.63 4.48
N ILE A 22 -5.02 -1.68 3.23
CA ILE A 22 -5.76 -1.17 2.08
C ILE A 22 -6.54 -2.31 1.46
N VAL A 23 -7.84 -2.09 1.29
CA VAL A 23 -8.72 -3.03 0.60
C VAL A 23 -8.91 -2.55 -0.84
N VAL A 24 -8.41 -3.32 -1.80
CA VAL A 24 -8.59 -3.04 -3.23
C VAL A 24 -9.69 -3.94 -3.77
N GLU A 25 -10.72 -3.34 -4.34
CA GLU A 25 -11.79 -4.07 -5.03
C GLU A 25 -11.27 -4.58 -6.39
N ARG A 26 -11.18 -5.91 -6.56
CA ARG A 26 -10.91 -6.47 -7.89
C ARG A 26 -12.19 -6.43 -8.72
N ASN A 27 -12.05 -5.90 -9.93
CA ASN A 27 -13.16 -5.74 -10.86
C ASN A 27 -13.68 -7.11 -11.33
N GLU A 28 -14.98 -7.19 -11.64
CA GLU A 28 -15.69 -8.42 -12.04
C GLU A 28 -15.13 -9.10 -13.31
N SER A 29 -14.21 -8.45 -14.01
CA SER A 29 -13.53 -8.99 -15.19
C SER A 29 -12.36 -9.92 -14.85
N ASP A 30 -11.93 -9.97 -13.59
CA ASP A 30 -10.87 -10.87 -13.13
C ASP A 30 -11.42 -12.29 -12.92
N PRO A 31 -10.82 -13.33 -13.53
CA PRO A 31 -11.33 -14.70 -13.46
C PRO A 31 -11.24 -15.33 -12.07
N ALA A 32 -10.54 -14.68 -11.13
CA ALA A 32 -10.43 -15.08 -9.72
C ALA A 32 -11.69 -14.72 -8.88
N GLY A 33 -12.60 -13.91 -9.42
CA GLY A 33 -13.91 -13.63 -8.83
C GLY A 33 -14.00 -12.26 -8.15
N GLN A 34 -15.24 -11.85 -7.89
CA GLN A 34 -15.59 -10.67 -7.10
C GLN A 34 -14.97 -10.81 -5.71
N GLY A 35 -13.96 -9.99 -5.42
CA GLY A 35 -13.19 -10.10 -4.19
C GLY A 35 -12.57 -8.77 -3.81
N GLU A 36 -12.81 -8.39 -2.56
CA GLU A 36 -11.99 -7.43 -1.84
C GLU A 36 -10.65 -8.10 -1.54
N GLN A 37 -9.54 -7.53 -2.01
CA GLN A 37 -8.20 -8.01 -1.70
C GLN A 37 -7.57 -7.05 -0.69
N GLU A 38 -7.17 -7.60 0.45
CA GLU A 38 -6.48 -6.88 1.51
C GLU A 38 -4.98 -6.82 1.20
N TYR A 39 -4.39 -5.63 1.33
CA TYR A 39 -2.98 -5.34 1.15
C TYR A 39 -2.47 -4.59 2.38
N GLU A 40 -1.39 -5.06 2.99
CA GLU A 40 -0.79 -4.40 4.15
C GLU A 40 0.30 -3.42 3.70
N VAL A 41 0.29 -2.20 4.25
CA VAL A 41 1.29 -1.18 3.94
C VAL A 41 2.58 -1.48 4.70
N VAL A 42 3.59 -1.91 3.95
CA VAL A 42 4.91 -2.29 4.49
C VAL A 42 5.93 -1.15 4.43
N GLY A 43 5.65 -0.09 3.65
CA GLY A 43 6.56 1.03 3.51
C GLY A 43 5.91 2.25 2.85
N ILE A 44 6.49 3.43 3.09
CA ILE A 44 6.12 4.68 2.44
C ILE A 44 7.38 5.27 1.79
N VAL A 45 7.29 5.63 0.52
CA VAL A 45 8.34 6.27 -0.26
C VAL A 45 7.90 7.69 -0.59
N GLU A 46 8.76 8.66 -0.28
CA GLU A 46 8.51 10.08 -0.58
C GLU A 46 9.32 10.50 -1.81
N ASP A 47 8.64 11.03 -2.82
CA ASP A 47 9.28 11.58 -4.01
C ASP A 47 9.87 12.95 -3.69
N ALA A 48 11.20 13.03 -3.72
CA ALA A 48 11.94 14.24 -3.38
C ALA A 48 11.67 15.39 -4.37
N ASP A 49 11.32 15.08 -5.62
CA ASP A 49 11.11 16.05 -6.70
C ASP A 49 9.68 16.62 -6.74
N SER A 50 8.68 15.83 -6.35
CA SER A 50 7.25 16.15 -6.54
C SER A 50 6.47 16.34 -5.23
N ALA A 51 7.10 16.12 -4.07
CA ALA A 51 6.44 16.09 -2.76
C ALA A 51 5.25 15.10 -2.69
N LEU A 52 5.23 14.11 -3.59
CA LEU A 52 4.25 13.04 -3.62
C LEU A 52 4.72 11.93 -2.69
N ARG A 53 3.76 11.22 -2.10
CA ARG A 53 4.03 10.08 -1.23
C ARG A 53 3.34 8.86 -1.81
N TYR A 54 4.08 7.76 -1.79
CA TYR A 54 3.61 6.50 -2.31
C TYR A 54 3.73 5.44 -1.23
N ALA A 55 2.71 4.62 -1.08
CA ALA A 55 2.68 3.53 -0.13
C ALA A 55 2.92 2.20 -0.85
N VAL A 56 3.93 1.47 -0.40
CA VAL A 56 4.22 0.12 -0.82
C VAL A 56 3.39 -0.84 0.02
N CYS A 57 2.52 -1.59 -0.65
CA CYS A 57 1.61 -2.52 0.00
C CYS A 57 1.90 -3.94 -0.47
N TYR A 58 1.84 -4.89 0.45
CA TYR A 58 2.09 -6.30 0.21
C TYR A 58 0.82 -7.11 0.44
N CYS A 59 0.52 -8.00 -0.50
CA CYS A 59 -0.52 -9.00 -0.37
C CYS A 59 0.10 -10.36 -0.08
N GLU A 60 -0.14 -10.88 1.13
CA GLU A 60 0.30 -12.21 1.53
C GLU A 60 -0.38 -13.34 0.74
N VAL A 61 -1.59 -13.10 0.22
CA VAL A 61 -2.41 -14.14 -0.43
C VAL A 61 -1.88 -14.46 -1.82
N GLU A 62 -1.54 -13.43 -2.59
CA GLU A 62 -1.06 -13.54 -3.97
C GLU A 62 0.47 -13.46 -4.05
N ASP A 63 1.15 -13.20 -2.93
CA ASP A 63 2.57 -12.90 -2.87
C ASP A 63 2.95 -11.74 -3.82
N GLU A 64 2.15 -10.68 -3.80
CA GLU A 64 2.24 -9.56 -4.74
C GLU A 64 2.46 -8.24 -4.01
N PHE A 65 3.35 -7.40 -4.57
CA PHE A 65 3.55 -6.02 -4.13
C PHE A 65 2.84 -5.05 -5.07
N ILE A 66 2.07 -4.13 -4.49
CA ILE A 66 1.45 -3.02 -5.21
C ILE A 66 1.94 -1.70 -4.63
N VAL A 67 1.82 -0.64 -5.42
CA VAL A 67 2.08 0.72 -4.97
C VAL A 67 0.79 1.51 -5.04
N THR A 68 0.49 2.27 -3.99
CA THR A 68 -0.64 3.17 -3.91
C THR A 68 -0.16 4.60 -3.66
N ASP A 69 -1.00 5.57 -3.98
CA ASP A 69 -0.79 6.98 -3.63
C ASP A 69 -1.06 7.24 -2.14
N ASP A 70 -0.72 8.44 -1.65
CA ASP A 70 -1.07 9.00 -0.34
C ASP A 70 -2.53 8.75 0.08
N ALA A 71 -3.47 8.74 -0.87
CA ALA A 71 -4.88 8.46 -0.62
C ALA A 71 -5.26 6.95 -0.58
N GLY A 72 -4.31 6.04 -0.77
CA GLY A 72 -4.54 4.60 -0.88
C GLY A 72 -5.11 4.14 -2.23
N ALA A 73 -5.04 5.02 -3.24
CA ALA A 73 -5.46 4.69 -4.60
C ALA A 73 -4.35 3.92 -5.32
N LEU A 74 -4.68 2.77 -5.92
CA LEU A 74 -3.75 1.99 -6.73
C LEU A 74 -3.11 2.86 -7.82
N LEU A 75 -1.78 2.86 -7.85
CA LEU A 75 -1.01 3.57 -8.86
C LEU A 75 -1.20 2.88 -10.21
N ARG A 76 -1.73 3.62 -11.19
CA ARG A 76 -1.95 3.08 -12.55
C ARG A 76 -0.67 3.03 -13.39
N ASP A 77 0.33 3.83 -13.00
CA ASP A 77 1.61 3.92 -13.68
C ASP A 77 2.53 2.79 -13.22
N GLU A 78 2.46 1.66 -13.92
CA GLU A 78 3.25 0.45 -13.60
C GLU A 78 4.76 0.71 -13.57
N GLN A 79 5.28 1.56 -14.46
CA GLN A 79 6.70 1.94 -14.46
C GLN A 79 7.09 2.72 -13.21
N LEU A 80 6.22 3.64 -12.76
CA LEU A 80 6.47 4.40 -11.56
C LEU A 80 6.40 3.50 -10.32
N ALA A 81 5.40 2.61 -10.26
CA ALA A 81 5.28 1.60 -9.22
C ALA A 81 6.55 0.74 -9.12
N GLN A 82 7.06 0.26 -10.26
CA GLN A 82 8.30 -0.52 -10.29
C GLN A 82 9.51 0.28 -9.81
N ASN A 83 9.67 1.54 -10.23
CA ASN A 83 10.78 2.38 -9.76
C ASN A 83 10.72 2.59 -8.24
N ILE A 84 9.53 2.82 -7.69
CA ILE A 84 9.32 3.00 -6.24
C ILE A 84 9.63 1.70 -5.48
N LEU A 85 9.19 0.55 -6.00
CA LEU A 85 9.50 -0.75 -5.42
C LEU A 85 10.99 -1.06 -5.46
N GLU A 86 11.66 -0.76 -6.57
CA GLU A 86 13.11 -0.95 -6.72
C GLU A 86 13.88 -0.09 -5.71
N ASP A 87 13.53 1.21 -5.60
CA ASP A 87 14.12 2.11 -4.61
C ASP A 87 13.89 1.64 -3.16
N PHE A 88 12.67 1.23 -2.83
CA PHE A 88 12.34 0.69 -1.51
C PHE A 88 13.15 -0.58 -1.19
N LEU A 89 13.23 -1.51 -2.14
CA LEU A 89 14.00 -2.75 -1.98
C LEU A 89 15.50 -2.47 -1.88
N GLU A 90 16.03 -1.51 -2.62
CA GLU A 90 17.43 -1.09 -2.54
C GLU A 90 17.75 -0.50 -1.16
N GLN A 91 16.88 0.37 -0.63
CA GLN A 91 17.01 0.91 0.73
C GLN A 91 16.93 -0.20 1.81
N SER A 92 16.03 -1.17 1.64
CA SER A 92 15.87 -2.28 2.58
C SER A 92 17.02 -3.29 2.49
N ALA A 93 17.58 -3.53 1.30
CA ALA A 93 18.71 -4.43 1.08
C ALA A 93 20.05 -3.81 1.52
N GLY A 94 20.20 -2.49 1.40
CA GLY A 94 21.39 -1.74 1.84
C GLY A 94 21.61 -1.69 3.36
N SER A 95 20.66 -2.18 4.16
CA SER A 95 20.79 -2.28 5.62
C SER A 95 21.51 -3.57 6.08
N VAL A 96 21.96 -4.42 5.16
CA VAL A 96 22.64 -5.70 5.44
C VAL A 96 24.04 -5.72 4.82
N ASP A 97 24.87 -4.68 4.99
CA ASP A 97 26.31 -4.78 4.71
C ASP A 97 27.15 -3.68 5.38
N GLU A 98 27.15 -3.59 6.72
CA GLU A 98 28.28 -2.95 7.44
C GLU A 98 28.40 -3.46 8.89
N GLU A 99 28.73 -4.74 9.06
CA GLU A 99 29.40 -5.21 10.30
C GLU A 99 30.61 -6.06 9.89
N THR A 100 31.75 -5.38 9.72
CA THR A 100 33.09 -5.99 9.66
C THR A 100 33.76 -5.95 11.03
#